data_AF-A0A2V7I0N6-F1
#
_entry.id   AF-A0A2V7I0N6-F1
#
_cell.length_a   1.000
_cell.length_b   1.000
_cell.length_c   1.000
_cell.angle_alpha   90.00
_cell.angle_beta   90.00
_cell.angle_gamma   90.00
#
_symmetry.space_group_name_H-M   'P 1'
#
loop_
_entity.id
_entity.type
_entity.pdbx_description
1 polymer ?
#
loop_
_entity_poly.entity_id
_entity_poly.type
_entity_poly.pdbx_seq_one_letter_code
_entity_poly.pdbx_strand_id
1 'polypeptide(L)'
;MRQDKAVVFGKALEAGHSTVQPRGREATALGAIAMGVLLGLVSLAFCSTAAAQIVGSVSLNVERAGHSATRLGDGRILIAGGENAGGALSAAELYDPVTQRFALTGSLVVPRAEHTATLLTDGRVLIAGGRQGLAPPPFANHTATTPLASTEVFDPAKGSFSAGPPLTSARSGHTATVLSDGRILVAGGDAQGSAEIFDPTRFTFTTLAATLTTPRWFAGTALLQDGSVLIAGGADARGRALPSAEIFTPGTSSFAALDSTLQAPRENPLLRVLPDGKVLIIGGSDDSTVELFDPAVPIIRAYARVLDVSNTLADILRSRTRSALIHLLDPHHPLLPSQLTPEIRALLERTG
;
A
#
# COMPACT_ATOMS: atom_id res chain seq x y z
N MET A 1 33.80 -35.24 63.31
CA MET A 1 32.64 -34.34 63.46
C MET A 1 31.54 -34.80 62.52
N ARG A 2 30.27 -34.58 62.91
CA ARG A 2 29.01 -34.81 62.14
C ARG A 2 29.06 -34.15 60.75
N GLN A 3 28.31 -34.53 59.70
CA GLN A 3 27.44 -35.70 59.41
C GLN A 3 27.17 -35.74 57.88
N ASP A 4 27.15 -36.96 57.29
CA ASP A 4 26.14 -37.60 56.40
C ASP A 4 25.23 -36.74 55.49
N LYS A 5 24.86 -37.16 54.26
CA LYS A 5 24.41 -38.48 53.76
C LYS A 5 24.94 -38.75 52.33
N ALA A 6 25.35 -39.96 51.90
CA ALA A 6 24.71 -41.29 51.80
C ALA A 6 23.60 -41.39 50.70
N VAL A 7 23.47 -42.34 49.76
CA VAL A 7 23.94 -43.75 49.55
C VAL A 7 23.00 -44.84 50.15
N VAL A 8 22.48 -45.88 49.45
CA VAL A 8 22.17 -46.15 48.00
C VAL A 8 21.40 -47.50 47.82
N PHE A 9 20.85 -47.79 46.61
CA PHE A 9 20.36 -49.10 46.06
C PHE A 9 18.99 -49.75 46.46
N GLY A 10 18.45 -50.50 45.49
CA GLY A 10 17.32 -51.47 45.55
C GLY A 10 16.28 -51.24 44.43
N LYS A 11 15.74 -52.22 43.67
CA LYS A 11 15.85 -53.69 43.65
C LYS A 11 15.50 -54.25 42.24
N ALA A 12 16.00 -55.47 41.98
CA ALA A 12 15.42 -56.62 41.26
C ALA A 12 14.18 -56.46 40.33
N LEU A 13 14.17 -56.91 39.06
CA LEU A 13 14.12 -58.30 38.53
C LEU A 13 12.68 -58.85 38.40
N GLU A 14 12.15 -58.93 37.17
CA GLU A 14 11.36 -60.08 36.70
C GLU A 14 11.21 -60.08 35.15
N ALA A 15 10.97 -61.25 34.57
CA ALA A 15 10.92 -61.47 33.12
C ALA A 15 9.70 -62.33 32.71
N GLY A 16 9.07 -62.00 31.58
CA GLY A 16 7.88 -62.69 31.07
C GLY A 16 7.96 -63.01 29.58
N HIS A 17 8.35 -64.25 29.26
CA HIS A 17 8.14 -65.05 28.04
C HIS A 17 7.25 -64.43 26.94
N SER A 18 7.70 -64.24 25.68
CA SER A 18 7.97 -65.27 24.65
C SER A 18 6.73 -66.14 24.36
N THR A 19 6.15 -66.24 23.16
CA THR A 19 6.65 -66.64 21.83
C THR A 19 5.46 -66.43 20.83
N VAL A 20 5.46 -66.59 19.49
CA VAL A 20 5.87 -67.68 18.58
C VAL A 20 5.85 -67.13 17.13
N GLN A 21 6.79 -67.52 16.27
CA GLN A 21 6.62 -67.46 14.80
C GLN A 21 5.93 -68.74 14.29
N PRO A 22 5.13 -68.65 13.22
CA PRO A 22 5.19 -69.69 12.21
C PRO A 22 5.41 -69.16 10.78
N ARG A 23 6.42 -69.72 10.12
CA ARG A 23 6.48 -69.81 8.64
C ARG A 23 5.50 -70.90 8.18
N GLY A 24 4.84 -70.75 7.03
CA GLY A 24 4.19 -71.92 6.40
C GLY A 24 3.19 -71.67 5.26
N ARG A 25 3.72 -71.58 4.03
CA ARG A 25 3.10 -72.01 2.75
C ARG A 25 1.85 -71.30 2.16
N GLU A 26 2.09 -70.81 0.93
CA GLU A 26 1.31 -71.04 -0.30
C GLU A 26 -0.03 -70.33 -0.55
N ALA A 27 0.02 -69.44 -1.56
CA ALA A 27 -0.97 -69.15 -2.60
C ALA A 27 -2.30 -68.37 -2.32
N THR A 28 -2.36 -67.21 -3.00
CA THR A 28 -3.54 -66.54 -3.62
C THR A 28 -4.55 -65.69 -2.82
N ALA A 29 -4.79 -64.50 -3.40
CA ALA A 29 -6.01 -63.65 -3.39
C ALA A 29 -6.28 -62.63 -2.26
N LEU A 30 -6.33 -61.34 -2.69
CA LEU A 30 -7.09 -60.16 -2.23
C LEU A 30 -7.40 -59.95 -0.72
N GLY A 31 -7.09 -58.75 -0.19
CA GLY A 31 -7.86 -58.17 0.94
C GLY A 31 -7.18 -57.17 1.88
N ALA A 32 -7.13 -55.89 1.48
CA ALA A 32 -7.45 -54.70 2.29
C ALA A 32 -6.97 -54.47 3.77
N ILE A 33 -6.19 -53.38 3.92
CA ILE A 33 -6.37 -52.25 4.89
C ILE A 33 -5.79 -52.30 6.34
N ALA A 34 -4.78 -51.44 6.55
CA ALA A 34 -4.41 -50.64 7.75
C ALA A 34 -4.00 -51.35 9.08
N MET A 35 -3.26 -50.75 10.03
CA MET A 35 -3.03 -49.31 10.31
C MET A 35 -1.77 -49.02 11.16
N GLY A 36 -0.89 -48.08 10.70
CA GLY A 36 -0.01 -47.23 11.53
C GLY A 36 1.16 -47.85 12.33
N VAL A 37 2.16 -47.13 12.86
CA VAL A 37 2.71 -45.75 12.71
C VAL A 37 4.17 -45.79 13.26
N LEU A 38 5.20 -45.21 12.60
CA LEU A 38 6.22 -44.36 13.28
C LEU A 38 7.18 -43.58 12.36
N LEU A 39 7.27 -42.28 12.69
CA LEU A 39 8.26 -41.23 12.39
C LEU A 39 9.40 -41.45 11.37
N GLY A 40 9.40 -40.61 10.34
CA GLY A 40 10.60 -39.99 9.76
C GLY A 40 10.42 -38.48 9.72
N LEU A 41 11.15 -37.73 10.56
CA LEU A 41 11.10 -36.27 10.62
C LEU A 41 11.84 -35.66 9.41
N VAL A 42 11.09 -35.21 8.40
CA VAL A 42 11.59 -34.23 7.42
C VAL A 42 11.02 -32.87 7.80
N SER A 43 11.89 -31.97 8.25
CA SER A 43 11.52 -30.58 8.51
C SER A 43 11.34 -29.86 7.17
N LEU A 44 10.17 -30.03 6.56
CA LEU A 44 9.71 -29.15 5.48
C LEU A 44 9.48 -27.78 6.10
N ALA A 45 10.47 -26.91 5.96
CA ALA A 45 10.29 -25.48 6.15
C ALA A 45 9.25 -25.03 5.12
N PHE A 46 8.00 -24.86 5.58
CA PHE A 46 6.99 -24.16 4.82
C PHE A 46 7.43 -22.70 4.70
N CYS A 47 8.21 -22.41 3.66
CA CYS A 47 8.25 -21.09 3.08
C CYS A 47 6.84 -20.82 2.56
N SER A 48 5.98 -20.26 3.41
CA SER A 48 4.64 -19.85 3.02
C SER A 48 4.80 -18.74 1.98
N THR A 49 4.71 -19.11 0.71
CA THR A 49 4.43 -18.16 -0.36
C THR A 49 3.15 -17.44 0.03
N ALA A 50 3.27 -16.21 0.51
CA ALA A 50 2.14 -15.34 0.78
C ALA A 50 1.52 -14.92 -0.55
N ALA A 51 0.86 -15.86 -1.22
CA ALA A 51 -0.05 -15.57 -2.31
C ALA A 51 -1.11 -14.62 -1.75
N ALA A 52 -1.29 -13.48 -2.41
CA ALA A 52 -2.38 -12.56 -2.09
C ALA A 52 -3.72 -13.23 -2.44
N GLN A 53 -4.23 -14.02 -1.51
CA GLN A 53 -5.50 -14.71 -1.66
C GLN A 53 -6.62 -13.71 -1.34
N ILE A 54 -7.62 -13.60 -2.20
CA ILE A 54 -8.82 -12.81 -1.90
C ILE A 54 -9.61 -13.59 -0.84
N VAL A 55 -9.41 -13.24 0.44
CA VAL A 55 -10.04 -13.96 1.55
C VAL A 55 -11.47 -13.45 1.78
N GLY A 56 -12.39 -13.98 0.99
CA GLY A 56 -13.83 -13.79 1.15
C GLY A 56 -14.37 -12.42 0.71
N SER A 57 -15.67 -12.36 0.43
CA SER A 57 -16.39 -11.12 0.14
C SER A 57 -16.75 -10.40 1.45
N VAL A 58 -15.76 -9.77 2.08
CA VAL A 58 -15.98 -8.90 3.23
C VAL A 58 -16.31 -7.49 2.71
N SER A 59 -17.55 -7.06 2.89
CA SER A 59 -18.02 -5.74 2.44
C SER A 59 -17.96 -4.69 3.56
N LEU A 60 -17.79 -3.42 3.18
CA LEU A 60 -18.02 -2.27 4.05
C LEU A 60 -19.48 -2.25 4.55
N ASN A 61 -19.72 -1.70 5.75
CA ASN A 61 -21.07 -1.51 6.29
C ASN A 61 -21.80 -0.34 5.60
N VAL A 62 -21.05 0.62 5.05
CA VAL A 62 -21.58 1.73 4.23
C VAL A 62 -20.77 1.83 2.94
N GLU A 63 -21.47 1.77 1.81
CA GLU A 63 -20.89 1.93 0.47
C GLU A 63 -20.35 3.35 0.26
N ARG A 64 -19.19 3.46 -0.40
CA ARG A 64 -18.45 4.72 -0.50
C ARG A 64 -17.36 4.69 -1.58
N ALA A 65 -17.13 5.82 -2.23
CA ALA A 65 -15.93 6.12 -3.03
C ALA A 65 -15.19 7.33 -2.42
N GLY A 66 -13.95 7.62 -2.85
CA GLY A 66 -13.20 8.81 -2.40
C GLY A 66 -12.92 8.90 -0.89
N HIS A 67 -12.95 7.75 -0.19
CA HIS A 67 -12.63 7.62 1.23
C HIS A 67 -11.12 7.49 1.44
N SER A 68 -10.66 7.76 2.67
CA SER A 68 -9.27 7.47 3.07
C SER A 68 -9.16 6.12 3.77
N ALA A 69 -8.03 5.43 3.59
CA ALA A 69 -7.71 4.18 4.30
C ALA A 69 -6.35 4.31 5.02
N THR A 70 -6.38 4.43 6.35
CA THR A 70 -5.16 4.65 7.17
C THR A 70 -4.90 3.46 8.08
N ARG A 71 -3.74 2.80 7.91
CA ARG A 71 -3.30 1.74 8.83
C ARG A 71 -2.91 2.36 10.18
N LEU A 72 -3.49 1.85 11.26
CA LEU A 72 -3.26 2.29 12.64
C LEU A 72 -2.07 1.55 13.27
N GLY A 73 -1.60 2.05 14.42
CA GLY A 73 -0.49 1.45 15.17
C GLY A 73 -0.75 0.03 15.67
N ASP A 74 -2.01 -0.33 15.90
CA ASP A 74 -2.45 -1.68 16.28
C ASP A 74 -2.64 -2.63 15.09
N GLY A 75 -2.41 -2.15 13.85
CA GLY A 75 -2.54 -2.93 12.63
C GLY A 75 -3.94 -2.93 11.98
N ARG A 76 -4.98 -2.40 12.64
CA ARG A 76 -6.29 -2.17 12.02
C ARG A 76 -6.19 -1.07 10.95
N ILE A 77 -7.19 -0.97 10.08
CA ILE A 77 -7.28 0.09 9.05
C ILE A 77 -8.52 0.94 9.33
N LEU A 78 -8.32 2.24 9.54
CA LEU A 78 -9.38 3.23 9.56
C LEU A 78 -9.81 3.57 8.14
N ILE A 79 -11.07 3.27 7.82
CA ILE A 79 -11.77 3.74 6.63
C ILE A 79 -12.62 4.94 7.04
N ALA A 80 -12.36 6.13 6.48
CA ALA A 80 -13.02 7.36 6.91
C ALA A 80 -13.59 8.16 5.73
N GLY A 81 -14.82 8.67 5.91
CA GLY A 81 -15.49 9.57 4.96
C GLY A 81 -15.72 8.94 3.58
N GLY A 82 -15.50 9.73 2.54
CA GLY A 82 -15.86 9.42 1.16
C GLY A 82 -17.26 9.91 0.81
N GLU A 83 -17.81 9.44 -0.30
CA GLU A 83 -19.16 9.78 -0.76
C GLU A 83 -19.91 8.57 -1.34
N ASN A 84 -21.24 8.64 -1.34
CA ASN A 84 -22.13 7.75 -2.06
C ASN A 84 -23.20 8.57 -2.82
N ALA A 85 -24.26 7.92 -3.28
CA ALA A 85 -25.37 8.59 -3.97
C ALA A 85 -26.09 9.67 -3.13
N GLY A 86 -25.93 9.67 -1.81
CA GLY A 86 -26.42 10.71 -0.90
C GLY A 86 -25.44 11.87 -0.67
N GLY A 87 -24.22 11.81 -1.21
CA GLY A 87 -23.17 12.81 -1.04
C GLY A 87 -22.07 12.40 -0.07
N ALA A 88 -21.33 13.39 0.42
CA ALA A 88 -20.21 13.19 1.34
C ALA A 88 -20.66 12.57 2.68
N LEU A 89 -19.86 11.65 3.21
CA LEU A 89 -20.17 10.81 4.37
C LEU A 89 -19.39 11.23 5.61
N SER A 90 -20.03 11.13 6.78
CA SER A 90 -19.38 11.20 8.10
C SER A 90 -19.10 9.83 8.71
N ALA A 91 -19.60 8.74 8.12
CA ALA A 91 -19.39 7.39 8.63
C ALA A 91 -17.90 6.99 8.55
N ALA A 92 -17.39 6.33 9.58
CA ALA A 92 -16.08 5.69 9.58
C ALA A 92 -16.16 4.26 10.11
N GLU A 93 -15.22 3.42 9.67
CA GLU A 93 -15.17 1.99 9.93
C GLU A 93 -13.75 1.56 10.24
N LEU A 94 -13.60 0.55 11.09
CA LEU A 94 -12.33 -0.11 11.36
C LEU A 94 -12.35 -1.49 10.72
N TYR A 95 -11.44 -1.74 9.78
CA TYR A 95 -11.13 -3.08 9.31
C TYR A 95 -10.10 -3.72 10.24
N ASP A 96 -10.44 -4.87 10.80
CA ASP A 96 -9.49 -5.72 11.50
C ASP A 96 -9.00 -6.84 10.55
N PRO A 97 -7.71 -6.86 10.15
CA PRO A 97 -7.17 -7.90 9.28
C PRO A 97 -7.06 -9.28 9.97
N VAL A 98 -7.12 -9.36 11.30
CA VAL A 98 -7.06 -10.62 12.05
C VAL A 98 -8.41 -11.33 12.02
N THR A 99 -9.50 -10.61 12.32
CA THR A 99 -10.86 -11.18 12.26
C THR A 99 -11.54 -11.03 10.90
N GLN A 100 -10.93 -10.28 9.98
CA GLN A 100 -11.41 -9.99 8.62
C GLN A 100 -12.82 -9.39 8.61
N ARG A 101 -13.03 -8.37 9.45
CA ARG A 101 -14.33 -7.71 9.64
C ARG A 101 -14.20 -6.20 9.65
N PHE A 102 -15.19 -5.52 9.09
CA PHE A 102 -15.43 -4.11 9.31
C PHE A 102 -16.38 -3.91 10.49
N ALA A 103 -16.04 -2.98 11.38
CA ALA A 103 -16.93 -2.50 12.43
C ALA A 103 -17.07 -0.97 12.34
N LEU A 104 -18.28 -0.45 12.48
CA LEU A 104 -18.50 0.99 12.64
C LEU A 104 -17.72 1.52 13.86
N THR A 105 -17.16 2.72 13.74
CA THR A 105 -16.56 3.45 14.87
C THR A 105 -17.29 4.79 15.05
N GLY A 106 -16.70 5.77 15.72
CA GLY A 106 -17.23 7.13 15.74
C GLY A 106 -17.40 7.72 14.34
N SER A 107 -18.14 8.82 14.23
CA SER A 107 -18.34 9.54 12.98
C SER A 107 -17.56 10.84 12.95
N LEU A 108 -17.17 11.28 11.74
CA LEU A 108 -16.60 12.60 11.52
C LEU A 108 -17.62 13.69 11.89
N VAL A 109 -17.12 14.79 12.45
CA VAL A 109 -17.88 16.01 12.78
C VAL A 109 -18.44 16.66 11.52
N VAL A 110 -17.67 16.67 10.43
CA VAL A 110 -18.08 17.19 9.12
C VAL A 110 -17.98 16.07 8.07
N PRO A 111 -19.10 15.69 7.41
CA PRO A 111 -19.08 14.74 6.30
C PRO A 111 -18.14 15.22 5.19
N ARG A 112 -17.29 14.35 4.65
CA ARG A 112 -16.26 14.75 3.67
C ARG A 112 -15.79 13.61 2.77
N ALA A 113 -15.53 13.94 1.51
CA ALA A 113 -14.80 13.11 0.54
C ALA A 113 -13.51 13.81 0.09
N GLU A 114 -12.58 13.08 -0.53
CA GLU A 114 -11.32 13.63 -1.09
C GLU A 114 -10.44 14.38 -0.07
N HIS A 115 -10.59 14.05 1.21
CA HIS A 115 -9.71 14.49 2.28
C HIS A 115 -8.46 13.61 2.33
N THR A 116 -7.40 14.12 2.96
CA THR A 116 -6.26 13.29 3.34
C THR A 116 -6.42 12.78 4.77
N ALA A 117 -5.85 11.62 5.07
CA ALA A 117 -5.80 11.08 6.42
C ALA A 117 -4.39 10.54 6.72
N THR A 118 -3.73 11.12 7.72
CA THR A 118 -2.33 10.85 8.05
C THR A 118 -2.20 10.37 9.49
N LEU A 119 -1.56 9.22 9.67
CA LEU A 119 -1.19 8.72 11.01
C LEU A 119 -0.11 9.63 11.61
N LEU A 120 -0.38 10.17 12.78
CA LEU A 120 0.55 10.98 13.56
C LEU A 120 1.47 10.10 14.41
N THR A 121 2.60 10.66 14.84
CA THR A 121 3.60 9.98 15.68
C THR A 121 3.08 9.58 17.07
N ASP A 122 1.98 10.18 17.54
CA ASP A 122 1.28 9.81 18.78
C ASP A 122 0.20 8.72 18.58
N GLY A 123 0.05 8.20 17.36
CA GLY A 123 -0.90 7.15 17.00
C GLY A 123 -2.31 7.65 16.65
N ARG A 124 -2.61 8.95 16.77
CA ARG A 124 -3.87 9.53 16.27
C ARG A 124 -3.83 9.68 14.74
N VAL A 125 -4.99 9.88 14.10
CA VAL A 125 -5.05 10.16 12.65
C VAL A 125 -5.58 11.58 12.43
N LEU A 126 -4.79 12.44 11.80
CA LEU A 126 -5.22 13.74 11.30
C LEU A 126 -5.97 13.55 9.98
N ILE A 127 -7.20 14.02 9.91
CA ILE A 127 -8.01 14.11 8.70
C ILE A 127 -8.10 15.58 8.28
N ALA A 128 -7.62 15.92 7.09
CA ALA A 128 -7.51 17.31 6.62
C ALA A 128 -8.32 17.56 5.35
N GLY A 129 -9.00 18.71 5.30
CA GLY A 129 -9.71 19.23 4.13
C GLY A 129 -10.72 18.24 3.51
N GLY A 130 -10.70 18.11 2.19
CA GLY A 130 -11.73 17.41 1.44
C GLY A 130 -12.88 18.34 1.07
N ARG A 131 -14.03 17.77 0.71
CA ARG A 131 -15.19 18.54 0.24
C ARG A 131 -16.53 18.00 0.75
N GLN A 132 -17.52 18.91 0.76
CA GLN A 132 -18.94 18.62 0.87
C GLN A 132 -19.64 18.78 -0.48
N GLY A 133 -20.85 18.22 -0.57
CA GLY A 133 -21.64 18.13 -1.80
C GLY A 133 -21.29 16.88 -2.63
N LEU A 134 -22.22 16.53 -3.52
CA LEU A 134 -22.01 15.49 -4.53
C LEU A 134 -20.97 15.97 -5.55
N ALA A 135 -19.99 15.13 -5.91
CA ALA A 135 -19.28 15.35 -7.17
C ALA A 135 -20.28 15.29 -8.34
N PRO A 136 -20.16 16.16 -9.35
CA PRO A 136 -20.90 15.97 -10.58
C PRO A 136 -20.54 14.61 -11.24
N PRO A 137 -21.50 13.93 -11.88
CA PRO A 137 -21.22 12.70 -12.63
C PRO A 137 -20.14 12.94 -13.70
N PRO A 138 -19.36 11.90 -14.02
CA PRO A 138 -17.98 11.79 -13.57
C PRO A 138 -17.04 12.76 -14.30
N PHE A 139 -16.01 13.23 -13.59
CA PHE A 139 -14.93 14.10 -14.07
C PHE A 139 -15.33 15.53 -14.50
N ALA A 140 -16.60 15.91 -14.37
CA ALA A 140 -17.05 17.27 -14.66
C ALA A 140 -16.84 18.24 -13.47
N ASN A 141 -15.68 18.90 -13.45
CA ASN A 141 -15.38 20.09 -12.63
C ASN A 141 -15.32 19.91 -11.08
N HIS A 142 -14.11 19.73 -10.55
CA HIS A 142 -13.84 19.71 -9.10
C HIS A 142 -14.20 21.03 -8.38
N THR A 143 -14.30 22.16 -9.08
CA THR A 143 -14.71 23.45 -8.48
C THR A 143 -16.22 23.58 -8.24
N ALA A 144 -17.03 22.58 -8.63
CA ALA A 144 -18.48 22.56 -8.38
C ALA A 144 -18.83 22.10 -6.94
N THR A 145 -17.83 21.89 -6.10
CA THR A 145 -17.95 21.30 -4.76
C THR A 145 -17.60 22.33 -3.68
N THR A 146 -17.96 22.08 -2.43
CA THR A 146 -17.62 22.96 -1.31
C THR A 146 -16.36 22.44 -0.61
N PRO A 147 -15.15 22.97 -0.92
CA PRO A 147 -13.93 22.53 -0.26
C PRO A 147 -13.94 22.93 1.23
N LEU A 148 -13.29 22.12 2.06
CA LEU A 148 -13.21 22.31 3.50
C LEU A 148 -11.83 22.83 3.92
N ALA A 149 -11.82 23.80 4.83
CA ALA A 149 -10.65 24.16 5.62
C ALA A 149 -10.61 23.45 6.99
N SER A 150 -11.71 22.79 7.40
CA SER A 150 -11.76 22.09 8.68
C SER A 150 -10.88 20.84 8.66
N THR A 151 -10.27 20.54 9.80
CA THR A 151 -9.58 19.27 10.05
C THR A 151 -10.19 18.58 11.27
N GLU A 152 -9.95 17.29 11.38
CA GLU A 152 -10.42 16.45 12.48
C GLU A 152 -9.32 15.49 12.90
N VAL A 153 -9.37 15.02 14.15
CA VAL A 153 -8.45 14.02 14.68
C VAL A 153 -9.24 12.84 15.21
N PHE A 154 -8.96 11.66 14.66
CA PHE A 154 -9.42 10.39 15.19
C PHE A 154 -8.47 9.91 16.30
N ASP A 155 -9.05 9.52 17.43
CA ASP A 155 -8.36 8.88 18.55
C ASP A 155 -8.71 7.38 18.55
N PRO A 156 -7.79 6.47 18.14
CA PRO A 156 -8.05 5.03 18.09
C PRO A 156 -8.32 4.38 19.45
N ALA A 157 -7.87 4.98 20.56
CA ALA A 157 -8.10 4.46 21.90
C ALA A 157 -9.52 4.77 22.39
N LYS A 158 -10.10 5.89 21.93
CA LYS A 158 -11.51 6.26 22.19
C LYS A 158 -12.49 5.80 21.10
N GLY A 159 -12.01 5.54 19.89
CA GLY A 159 -12.85 5.28 18.72
C GLY A 159 -13.70 6.49 18.31
N SER A 160 -13.17 7.70 18.50
CA SER A 160 -13.94 8.95 18.32
C SER A 160 -13.17 10.03 17.55
N PHE A 161 -13.91 10.91 16.89
CA PHE A 161 -13.39 12.08 16.19
C PHE A 161 -13.53 13.35 17.03
N SER A 162 -12.66 14.32 16.79
CA SER A 162 -12.66 15.65 17.41
C SER A 162 -12.15 16.69 16.42
N ALA A 163 -12.54 17.96 16.56
CA ALA A 163 -12.04 19.01 15.67
C ALA A 163 -10.53 19.23 15.85
N GLY A 164 -9.80 19.36 14.73
CA GLY A 164 -8.40 19.73 14.69
C GLY A 164 -8.21 21.22 14.38
N PRO A 165 -6.95 21.69 14.23
CA PRO A 165 -6.66 23.06 13.83
C PRO A 165 -7.02 23.25 12.35
N PRO A 166 -7.68 24.34 11.96
CA PRO A 166 -8.07 24.54 10.57
C PRO A 166 -6.85 24.74 9.66
N LEU A 167 -7.00 24.32 8.40
CA LEU A 167 -6.18 24.77 7.29
C LEU A 167 -6.42 26.28 7.07
N THR A 168 -5.41 26.99 6.58
CA THR A 168 -5.54 28.40 6.20
C THR A 168 -6.24 28.58 4.86
N SER A 169 -6.20 27.57 3.98
CA SER A 169 -6.96 27.52 2.73
C SER A 169 -7.79 26.24 2.61
N ALA A 170 -9.05 26.38 2.19
CA ALA A 170 -9.94 25.25 1.93
C ALA A 170 -9.52 24.48 0.68
N ARG A 171 -9.42 23.16 0.76
CA ARG A 171 -8.86 22.30 -0.31
C ARG A 171 -9.44 20.90 -0.31
N SER A 172 -9.66 20.30 -1.49
CA SER A 172 -10.01 18.89 -1.68
C SER A 172 -9.07 18.24 -2.70
N GLY A 173 -8.91 16.92 -2.69
CA GLY A 173 -7.98 16.24 -3.61
C GLY A 173 -6.53 16.72 -3.47
N HIS A 174 -6.15 17.26 -2.32
CA HIS A 174 -4.79 17.67 -2.02
C HIS A 174 -3.96 16.45 -1.58
N THR A 175 -2.65 16.66 -1.48
CA THR A 175 -1.70 15.65 -1.03
C THR A 175 -1.27 15.94 0.41
N ALA A 176 -0.95 14.90 1.18
CA ALA A 176 -0.41 15.01 2.54
C ALA A 176 0.78 14.07 2.68
N THR A 177 1.99 14.63 2.75
CA THR A 177 3.24 13.87 2.83
C THR A 177 3.92 14.10 4.18
N VAL A 178 4.11 13.04 4.97
CA VAL A 178 4.95 13.10 6.17
C VAL A 178 6.40 13.33 5.71
N LEU A 179 7.02 14.39 6.22
CA LEU A 179 8.41 14.75 5.96
C LEU A 179 9.35 14.01 6.91
N SER A 180 10.65 13.98 6.59
CA SER A 180 11.67 13.28 7.39
C SER A 180 11.81 13.77 8.84
N ASP A 181 11.29 14.97 9.16
CA ASP A 181 11.24 15.54 10.51
C ASP A 181 9.91 15.31 11.25
N GLY A 182 8.98 14.56 10.65
CA GLY A 182 7.67 14.25 11.21
C GLY A 182 6.59 15.31 11.00
N ARG A 183 6.92 16.48 10.43
CA ARG A 183 5.90 17.45 9.96
C ARG A 183 5.18 16.91 8.72
N ILE A 184 4.02 17.47 8.38
CA ILE A 184 3.25 17.03 7.19
C ILE A 184 3.15 18.19 6.21
N LEU A 185 3.65 17.99 4.98
CA LEU A 185 3.38 18.86 3.85
C LEU A 185 1.97 18.58 3.32
N VAL A 186 1.09 19.56 3.39
CA VAL A 186 -0.23 19.57 2.75
C VAL A 186 -0.15 20.46 1.52
N ALA A 187 -0.37 19.90 0.33
CA ALA A 187 -0.01 20.55 -0.93
C ALA A 187 -1.05 20.33 -2.04
N GLY A 188 -1.42 21.42 -2.74
CA GLY A 188 -2.38 21.42 -3.84
C GLY A 188 -3.84 21.33 -3.37
N GLY A 189 -4.73 20.94 -4.29
CA GLY A 189 -6.18 20.83 -4.03
C GLY A 189 -6.95 22.15 -3.98
N ASP A 190 -6.33 23.23 -4.45
CA ASP A 190 -6.90 24.57 -4.58
C ASP A 190 -6.39 25.25 -5.87
N ALA A 191 -7.07 26.32 -6.29
CA ALA A 191 -6.79 27.01 -7.55
C ALA A 191 -5.50 27.86 -7.54
N GLN A 192 -4.88 28.06 -6.38
CA GLN A 192 -3.62 28.79 -6.24
C GLN A 192 -2.42 27.82 -6.20
N GLY A 193 -2.65 26.52 -6.05
CA GLY A 193 -1.60 25.55 -5.77
C GLY A 193 -0.95 25.81 -4.41
N SER A 194 -1.71 26.27 -3.41
CA SER A 194 -1.15 26.62 -2.11
C SER A 194 -0.63 25.40 -1.36
N ALA A 195 0.30 25.62 -0.43
CA ALA A 195 0.83 24.58 0.43
C ALA A 195 0.99 25.06 1.88
N GLU A 196 0.85 24.13 2.81
CA GLU A 196 0.91 24.36 4.26
C GLU A 196 1.72 23.24 4.93
N ILE A 197 2.43 23.58 6.00
CA ILE A 197 3.08 22.60 6.87
C ILE A 197 2.26 22.45 8.15
N PHE A 198 1.81 21.23 8.43
CA PHE A 198 1.33 20.87 9.77
C PHE A 198 2.49 20.48 10.67
N ASP A 199 2.54 21.08 11.86
CA ASP A 199 3.44 20.69 12.93
C ASP A 199 2.65 19.91 14.00
N PRO A 200 2.86 18.57 14.14
CA PRO A 200 2.18 17.77 15.14
C PRO A 200 2.52 18.14 16.60
N THR A 201 3.69 18.74 16.84
CA THR A 201 4.14 19.11 18.20
C THR A 201 3.49 20.40 18.69
N ARG A 202 3.29 21.36 17.78
CA ARG A 202 2.57 22.61 18.03
C ARG A 202 1.06 22.48 17.81
N PHE A 203 0.64 21.46 17.07
CA PHE A 203 -0.74 21.22 16.64
C PHE A 203 -1.31 22.41 15.85
N THR A 204 -0.53 22.88 14.86
CA THR A 204 -0.82 24.08 14.06
C THR A 204 -0.41 23.89 12.60
N PHE A 205 -1.15 24.52 11.69
CA PHE A 205 -0.73 24.72 10.29
C PHE A 205 0.08 26.02 10.13
N THR A 206 1.01 26.04 9.18
CA THR A 206 1.75 27.23 8.75
C THR A 206 1.76 27.28 7.23
N THR A 207 1.19 28.33 6.64
CA THR A 207 1.17 28.55 5.19
C THR A 207 2.57 28.77 4.65
N LEU A 208 2.90 28.14 3.52
CA LEU A 208 4.12 28.41 2.78
C LEU A 208 3.92 29.62 1.86
N ALA A 209 4.94 30.47 1.77
CA ALA A 209 4.95 31.59 0.82
C ALA A 209 5.13 31.13 -0.63
N ALA A 210 5.77 29.97 -0.84
CA ALA A 210 5.86 29.32 -2.15
C ALA A 210 4.62 28.44 -2.39
N THR A 211 4.07 28.54 -3.59
CA THR A 211 3.02 27.67 -4.12
C THR A 211 3.62 26.63 -5.07
N LEU A 212 2.85 25.61 -5.42
CA LEU A 212 3.16 24.72 -6.53
C LEU A 212 3.29 25.54 -7.83
N THR A 213 4.23 25.15 -8.66
CA THR A 213 4.47 25.72 -9.99
C THR A 213 3.30 25.45 -10.95
N THR A 214 2.62 24.32 -10.77
CA THR A 214 1.34 24.01 -11.42
C THR A 214 0.29 23.67 -10.36
N PRO A 215 -0.75 24.50 -10.15
CA PRO A 215 -1.90 24.14 -9.32
C PRO A 215 -2.54 22.83 -9.79
N ARG A 216 -2.69 21.89 -8.86
CA ARG A 216 -3.09 20.51 -9.16
C ARG A 216 -3.93 19.91 -8.04
N TRP A 217 -4.91 19.10 -8.44
CA TRP A 217 -5.68 18.18 -7.59
C TRP A 217 -5.24 16.75 -7.91
N PHE A 218 -5.47 15.80 -7.01
CA PHE A 218 -5.26 14.36 -7.22
C PHE A 218 -3.85 13.98 -7.68
N ALA A 219 -2.84 14.77 -7.29
CA ALA A 219 -1.45 14.45 -7.57
C ALA A 219 -0.98 13.27 -6.71
N GLY A 220 0.00 12.52 -7.20
CA GLY A 220 0.70 11.53 -6.39
C GLY A 220 1.97 12.12 -5.79
N THR A 221 2.38 11.61 -4.62
CA THR A 221 3.57 12.10 -3.91
C THR A 221 4.49 10.99 -3.43
N ALA A 222 5.80 11.27 -3.40
CA ALA A 222 6.81 10.43 -2.76
C ALA A 222 7.80 11.29 -1.97
N LEU A 223 8.02 10.95 -0.70
CA LEU A 223 9.20 11.40 0.05
C LEU A 223 10.43 10.66 -0.49
N LEU A 224 11.40 11.41 -1.01
CA LEU A 224 12.65 10.90 -1.55
C LEU A 224 13.68 10.66 -0.43
N GLN A 225 14.74 9.90 -0.73
CA GLN A 225 15.76 9.52 0.26
C GLN A 225 16.55 10.71 0.81
N ASP A 226 16.61 11.83 0.08
CA ASP A 226 17.22 13.10 0.51
C ASP A 226 16.28 13.98 1.35
N GLY A 227 15.03 13.54 1.57
CA GLY A 227 13.99 14.26 2.29
C GLY A 227 13.21 15.29 1.46
N SER A 228 13.51 15.45 0.18
CA SER A 228 12.64 16.21 -0.74
C SER A 228 11.38 15.42 -1.09
N VAL A 229 10.34 16.09 -1.63
CA VAL A 229 9.08 15.44 -2.01
C VAL A 229 8.84 15.63 -3.50
N LEU A 230 8.80 14.52 -4.24
CA LEU A 230 8.31 14.49 -5.62
C LEU A 230 6.78 14.60 -5.59
N ILE A 231 6.23 15.52 -6.38
CA ILE A 231 4.80 15.69 -6.63
C ILE A 231 4.57 15.55 -8.14
N ALA A 232 3.82 14.52 -8.56
CA ALA A 232 3.67 14.17 -9.98
C ALA A 232 2.22 13.97 -10.40
N GLY A 233 1.90 14.37 -11.63
CA GLY A 233 0.58 14.23 -12.21
C GLY A 233 -0.49 15.05 -11.49
N GLY A 234 -1.69 14.49 -11.39
CA GLY A 234 -2.90 15.17 -10.93
C GLY A 234 -3.71 15.75 -12.08
N ALA A 235 -4.70 16.58 -11.77
CA ALA A 235 -5.55 17.29 -12.71
C ALA A 235 -5.50 18.81 -12.47
N ASP A 236 -5.71 19.59 -13.53
CA ASP A 236 -5.88 21.05 -13.43
C ASP A 236 -7.30 21.45 -13.02
N ALA A 237 -7.55 22.76 -12.88
CA ALA A 237 -8.86 23.31 -12.50
C ALA A 237 -10.00 23.02 -13.51
N ARG A 238 -9.71 22.42 -14.67
CA ARG A 238 -10.69 21.97 -15.68
C ARG A 238 -10.87 20.45 -15.68
N GLY A 239 -10.27 19.72 -14.73
CA GLY A 239 -10.27 18.26 -14.69
C GLY A 239 -9.37 17.62 -15.76
N ARG A 240 -8.42 18.35 -16.33
CA ARG A 240 -7.49 17.79 -17.33
C ARG A 240 -6.28 17.21 -16.61
N ALA A 241 -6.04 15.91 -16.80
CA ALA A 241 -4.87 15.24 -16.28
C ALA A 241 -3.57 15.94 -16.72
N LEU A 242 -2.59 16.01 -15.80
CA LEU A 242 -1.33 16.72 -15.95
C LEU A 242 -0.18 15.73 -16.19
N PRO A 243 0.75 16.02 -17.11
CA PRO A 243 1.99 15.27 -17.24
C PRO A 243 3.14 15.91 -16.43
N SER A 244 2.96 17.11 -15.87
CA SER A 244 4.02 17.81 -15.15
C SER A 244 4.29 17.20 -13.77
N ALA A 245 5.51 17.37 -13.31
CA ALA A 245 5.94 17.02 -11.96
C ALA A 245 6.85 18.13 -11.39
N GLU A 246 6.92 18.21 -10.08
CA GLU A 246 7.71 19.19 -9.36
C GLU A 246 8.24 18.61 -8.04
N ILE A 247 9.37 19.15 -7.56
CA ILE A 247 9.99 18.76 -6.29
C ILE A 247 9.78 19.87 -5.28
N PHE A 248 9.28 19.52 -4.10
CA PHE A 248 9.33 20.37 -2.92
C PHE A 248 10.59 20.08 -2.10
N THR A 249 11.33 21.12 -1.75
CA THR A 249 12.55 21.03 -0.92
C THR A 249 12.27 21.64 0.46
N PRO A 250 12.14 20.82 1.55
CA PRO A 250 11.76 21.34 2.87
C PRO A 250 12.74 22.37 3.45
N GLY A 251 14.05 22.21 3.23
CA GLY A 251 15.08 23.09 3.78
C GLY A 251 15.00 24.54 3.28
N THR A 252 14.49 24.74 2.06
CA THR A 252 14.27 26.06 1.45
C THR A 252 12.79 26.44 1.36
N SER A 253 11.88 25.52 1.70
CA SER A 253 10.42 25.66 1.56
C SER A 253 9.98 26.10 0.15
N SER A 254 10.63 25.54 -0.88
CA SER A 254 10.47 25.94 -2.29
C SER A 254 10.01 24.78 -3.17
N PHE A 255 9.24 25.10 -4.20
CA PHE A 255 8.86 24.17 -5.27
C PHE A 255 9.69 24.45 -6.53
N ALA A 256 10.14 23.40 -7.22
CA ALA A 256 10.84 23.48 -8.50
C ALA A 256 10.20 22.51 -9.49
N ALA A 257 9.76 23.01 -10.65
CA ALA A 257 9.27 22.18 -11.74
C ALA A 257 10.38 21.28 -12.30
N LEU A 258 10.04 20.06 -12.72
CA LEU A 258 10.94 19.22 -13.50
C LEU A 258 10.85 19.60 -14.99
N ASP A 259 12.01 19.68 -15.64
CA ASP A 259 12.09 19.87 -17.11
C ASP A 259 11.53 18.65 -17.88
N SER A 260 11.58 17.46 -17.27
CA SER A 260 10.95 16.25 -17.81
C SER A 260 9.50 16.11 -17.36
N THR A 261 8.62 15.77 -18.28
CA THR A 261 7.24 15.39 -17.99
C THR A 261 7.03 13.88 -18.10
N LEU A 262 5.95 13.41 -17.51
CA LEU A 262 5.35 12.10 -17.80
C LEU A 262 4.99 11.99 -19.28
N GLN A 263 5.07 10.78 -19.84
CA GLN A 263 4.61 10.48 -21.19
C GLN A 263 3.08 10.43 -21.26
N ALA A 264 2.44 9.91 -20.21
CA ALA A 264 0.99 9.92 -20.04
C ALA A 264 0.59 10.91 -18.93
N PRO A 265 -0.21 11.96 -19.24
CA PRO A 265 -0.88 12.75 -18.21
C PRO A 265 -1.80 11.85 -17.38
N ARG A 266 -1.74 11.94 -16.05
CA ARG A 266 -2.42 11.00 -15.14
C ARG A 266 -2.89 11.69 -13.85
N GLU A 267 -4.12 11.45 -13.44
CA GLU A 267 -4.65 11.84 -12.12
C GLU A 267 -4.71 10.63 -11.18
N ASN A 268 -4.62 10.85 -9.86
CA ASN A 268 -4.47 9.80 -8.84
C ASN A 268 -3.35 8.76 -9.09
N PRO A 269 -2.13 9.14 -9.53
CA PRO A 269 -1.05 8.17 -9.73
C PRO A 269 -0.49 7.67 -8.39
N LEU A 270 -0.23 6.36 -8.31
CA LEU A 270 0.49 5.77 -7.18
C LEU A 270 2.00 5.98 -7.36
N LEU A 271 2.64 6.69 -6.41
CA LEU A 271 4.08 6.83 -6.37
C LEU A 271 4.70 5.85 -5.37
N ARG A 272 5.69 5.07 -5.81
CA ARG A 272 6.39 4.10 -4.97
C ARG A 272 7.90 4.25 -5.06
N VAL A 273 8.52 4.67 -3.97
CA VAL A 273 9.99 4.70 -3.82
C VAL A 273 10.52 3.27 -3.76
N LEU A 274 11.60 3.03 -4.51
CA LEU A 274 12.34 1.78 -4.59
C LEU A 274 13.55 1.79 -3.64
N PRO A 275 14.14 0.62 -3.29
CA PRO A 275 15.32 0.56 -2.43
C PRO A 275 16.52 1.35 -2.93
N ASP A 276 16.65 1.53 -4.26
CA ASP A 276 17.72 2.30 -4.92
C ASP A 276 17.39 3.80 -5.05
N GLY A 277 16.32 4.29 -4.41
CA GLY A 277 15.92 5.68 -4.36
C GLY A 277 15.05 6.16 -5.53
N LYS A 278 14.94 5.39 -6.61
CA LYS A 278 14.08 5.74 -7.75
C LYS A 278 12.60 5.61 -7.38
N VAL A 279 11.71 6.26 -8.13
CA VAL A 279 10.26 6.25 -7.87
C VAL A 279 9.51 5.70 -9.08
N LEU A 280 8.76 4.62 -8.88
CA LEU A 280 7.75 4.17 -9.84
C LEU A 280 6.52 5.06 -9.74
N ILE A 281 6.03 5.52 -10.88
CA ILE A 281 4.81 6.32 -11.04
C ILE A 281 3.82 5.42 -11.78
N ILE A 282 2.81 4.91 -11.08
CA ILE A 282 1.97 3.78 -11.50
C ILE A 282 0.53 4.26 -11.68
N GLY A 283 -0.03 4.03 -12.87
CA GLY A 283 -1.46 4.17 -13.15
C GLY A 283 -2.01 5.60 -13.05
N GLY A 284 -3.32 5.69 -12.83
CA GLY A 284 -4.10 6.95 -12.86
C GLY A 284 -4.85 7.14 -14.18
N SER A 285 -6.00 7.82 -14.16
CA SER A 285 -6.87 8.16 -15.33
C SER A 285 -6.85 7.16 -16.52
N ASP A 286 -7.41 5.96 -16.34
CA ASP A 286 -7.47 4.87 -17.34
C ASP A 286 -6.11 4.41 -17.94
N ASP A 287 -4.99 4.89 -17.41
CA ASP A 287 -3.68 4.54 -17.88
C ASP A 287 -3.15 3.25 -17.22
N SER A 288 -2.85 2.27 -18.06
CA SER A 288 -2.26 0.99 -17.70
C SER A 288 -0.74 1.05 -17.80
N THR A 289 -0.08 2.12 -17.34
CA THR A 289 1.39 2.26 -17.48
C THR A 289 2.11 2.60 -16.18
N VAL A 290 3.41 2.35 -16.22
CA VAL A 290 4.38 2.69 -15.18
C VAL A 290 5.53 3.48 -15.79
N GLU A 291 5.85 4.61 -15.19
CA GLU A 291 7.01 5.44 -15.49
C GLU A 291 7.98 5.46 -14.30
N LEU A 292 9.25 5.79 -14.53
CA LEU A 292 10.31 5.77 -13.52
C LEU A 292 10.97 7.15 -13.39
N PHE A 293 10.87 7.76 -12.22
CA PHE A 293 11.66 8.94 -11.87
C PHE A 293 12.98 8.50 -11.21
N ASP A 294 14.09 9.01 -11.71
CA ASP A 294 15.41 8.91 -11.07
C ASP A 294 15.70 10.22 -10.31
N PRO A 295 16.07 10.20 -9.02
CA PRO A 295 16.47 11.42 -8.30
C PRO A 295 17.91 11.85 -8.59
N ALA A 296 18.82 10.95 -8.99
CA ALA A 296 20.24 11.24 -9.17
C ALA A 296 20.51 12.07 -10.43
N VAL A 297 19.66 11.90 -11.44
CA VAL A 297 19.45 12.83 -12.54
C VAL A 297 17.94 13.06 -12.55
N PRO A 298 17.41 14.25 -12.23
CA PRO A 298 15.98 14.44 -11.94
C PRO A 298 15.12 14.41 -13.21
N ILE A 299 14.92 13.21 -13.74
CA ILE A 299 14.26 12.91 -15.01
C ILE A 299 13.27 11.77 -14.86
N ILE A 300 12.07 11.97 -15.40
CA ILE A 300 11.09 10.92 -15.63
C ILE A 300 11.46 10.20 -16.93
N ARG A 301 11.66 8.88 -16.87
CA ARG A 301 12.05 8.01 -17.98
C ARG A 301 11.43 6.62 -17.83
N ALA A 302 11.61 5.80 -18.86
CA ALA A 302 11.05 4.46 -19.01
C ALA A 302 9.51 4.45 -19.03
N TYR A 303 8.95 3.67 -19.95
CA TYR A 303 7.51 3.53 -20.12
C TYR A 303 7.22 2.04 -20.27
N ALA A 304 6.57 1.48 -19.26
CA ALA A 304 6.15 0.09 -19.22
C ALA A 304 4.63 0.04 -19.27
N ARG A 305 4.04 -0.75 -20.17
CA ARG A 305 2.60 -0.99 -20.16
C ARG A 305 2.28 -2.25 -19.35
N VAL A 306 1.46 -2.10 -18.32
CA VAL A 306 0.81 -3.19 -17.59
C VAL A 306 -0.17 -3.87 -18.56
N LEU A 307 -0.07 -5.18 -18.70
CA LEU A 307 -0.92 -5.95 -19.62
C LEU A 307 -2.24 -6.30 -18.94
N ASP A 308 -3.35 -5.91 -19.56
CA ASP A 308 -4.68 -5.89 -18.93
C ASP A 308 -5.44 -7.24 -19.03
N VAL A 309 -4.97 -8.19 -19.85
CA VAL A 309 -5.72 -9.42 -20.20
C VAL A 309 -4.90 -10.70 -20.36
N SER A 310 -3.57 -10.66 -20.44
CA SER A 310 -2.75 -11.87 -20.64
C SER A 310 -1.37 -11.78 -19.97
N ASN A 311 -1.15 -12.61 -18.95
CA ASN A 311 0.13 -12.78 -18.26
C ASN A 311 1.00 -13.90 -18.86
N THR A 312 0.79 -14.28 -20.13
CA THR A 312 1.62 -15.33 -20.73
C THR A 312 3.01 -14.78 -21.05
N LEU A 313 4.04 -15.59 -20.82
CA LEU A 313 5.43 -15.24 -21.14
C LEU A 313 5.59 -14.86 -22.62
N ALA A 314 4.81 -15.47 -23.52
CA ALA A 314 4.81 -15.17 -24.95
C ALA A 314 4.27 -13.75 -25.26
N ASP A 315 3.24 -13.28 -24.54
CA ASP A 315 2.66 -11.95 -24.78
C ASP A 315 3.54 -10.85 -24.18
N ILE A 316 4.13 -11.10 -23.01
CA ILE A 316 5.16 -10.24 -22.38
C ILE A 316 6.35 -10.04 -23.34
N LEU A 317 6.87 -11.12 -23.92
CA LEU A 317 8.02 -11.08 -24.84
C LEU A 317 7.70 -10.50 -26.23
N ARG A 318 6.42 -10.42 -26.60
CA ARG A 318 5.95 -9.75 -27.84
C ARG A 318 5.63 -8.26 -27.62
N SER A 319 5.65 -7.78 -26.38
CA SER A 319 5.41 -6.36 -26.09
C SER A 319 6.45 -5.46 -26.75
N ARG A 320 6.00 -4.33 -27.31
CA ARG A 320 6.90 -3.30 -27.86
C ARG A 320 7.61 -2.49 -26.77
N THR A 321 7.09 -2.51 -25.53
CA THR A 321 7.76 -1.93 -24.36
C THR A 321 8.57 -3.02 -23.66
N ARG A 322 9.91 -2.95 -23.74
CA ARG A 322 10.85 -3.97 -23.20
C ARG A 322 10.97 -3.99 -21.66
N SER A 323 10.03 -3.37 -20.96
CA SER A 323 9.90 -3.36 -19.49
C SER A 323 8.38 -3.34 -19.18
N ALA A 324 7.89 -3.91 -18.09
CA ALA A 324 8.57 -4.40 -16.90
C ALA A 324 8.30 -5.90 -16.63
N LEU A 325 9.36 -6.65 -16.33
CA LEU A 325 9.25 -8.01 -15.80
C LEU A 325 9.31 -7.95 -14.26
N ILE A 326 8.20 -7.64 -13.59
CA ILE A 326 8.08 -7.87 -12.14
C ILE A 326 7.60 -9.30 -11.94
N HIS A 327 8.54 -10.23 -12.09
CA HIS A 327 8.40 -11.55 -11.51
C HIS A 327 9.74 -11.93 -10.89
N LEU A 328 9.74 -12.19 -9.58
CA LEU A 328 10.80 -12.97 -8.94
C LEU A 328 10.72 -14.38 -9.53
N LEU A 329 11.41 -14.58 -10.65
CA LEU A 329 11.68 -15.90 -11.19
C LEU A 329 12.93 -16.41 -10.47
N ASP A 330 12.74 -17.42 -9.62
CA ASP A 330 13.82 -18.28 -9.22
C ASP A 330 14.47 -18.85 -10.50
N PRO A 331 15.77 -18.59 -10.77
CA PRO A 331 16.44 -19.07 -11.98
C PRO A 331 16.52 -20.61 -12.04
N HIS A 332 16.21 -21.30 -10.93
CA HIS A 332 16.13 -22.75 -10.85
C HIS A 332 14.69 -23.31 -10.98
N HIS A 333 13.69 -22.47 -11.26
CA HIS A 333 12.30 -22.93 -11.39
C HIS A 333 12.12 -23.93 -12.55
N PRO A 334 11.67 -25.18 -12.27
CA PRO A 334 11.83 -26.31 -13.20
C PRO A 334 11.00 -26.23 -14.51
N LEU A 335 10.07 -25.28 -14.62
CA LEU A 335 9.28 -25.04 -15.84
C LEU A 335 9.91 -24.02 -16.80
N LEU A 336 10.94 -23.27 -16.41
CA LEU A 336 11.58 -22.28 -17.29
C LEU A 336 12.24 -22.91 -18.54
N PRO A 337 13.02 -24.01 -18.45
CA PRO A 337 13.78 -24.49 -19.60
C PRO A 337 12.95 -25.03 -20.77
N SER A 338 11.72 -25.49 -20.51
CA SER A 338 10.82 -26.10 -21.50
C SER A 338 9.85 -25.10 -22.17
N GLN A 339 9.76 -23.87 -21.65
CA GLN A 339 8.85 -22.82 -22.14
C GLN A 339 9.55 -21.72 -22.95
N LEU A 340 10.89 -21.75 -23.02
CA LEU A 340 11.72 -20.73 -23.66
C LEU A 340 12.30 -21.24 -25.00
N THR A 341 12.08 -20.50 -26.10
CA THR A 341 12.76 -20.79 -27.37
C THR A 341 14.26 -20.48 -27.25
N PRO A 342 15.11 -21.05 -28.12
CA PRO A 342 16.55 -20.79 -28.11
C PRO A 342 16.90 -19.30 -28.22
N GLU A 343 16.14 -18.51 -29.00
CA GLU A 343 16.38 -17.06 -29.14
C GLU A 343 16.10 -16.29 -27.85
N ILE A 344 15.05 -16.66 -27.10
CA ILE A 344 14.70 -16.00 -25.84
C ILE A 344 15.74 -16.33 -24.76
N ARG A 345 16.20 -17.59 -24.72
CA ARG A 345 17.28 -18.02 -23.81
C ARG A 345 18.57 -17.23 -24.07
N ALA A 346 18.98 -17.12 -25.32
CA ALA A 346 20.14 -16.31 -25.72
C ALA A 346 19.98 -14.80 -25.46
N LEU A 347 18.75 -14.31 -25.24
CA LEU A 347 18.50 -12.93 -24.81
C LEU A 347 18.74 -12.73 -23.31
N LEU A 348 18.32 -13.70 -22.49
CA LEU A 348 18.48 -13.69 -21.03
C LEU A 348 19.93 -13.92 -20.61
N GLU A 349 20.65 -14.80 -21.31
CA GLU A 349 22.07 -15.10 -21.06
C GLU A 349 23.01 -13.93 -21.39
N ARG A 350 22.54 -12.89 -22.11
CA ARG A 350 23.30 -11.66 -22.42
C ARG A 350 23.12 -10.54 -21.39
N THR A 351 22.34 -10.78 -20.34
CA THR A 351 22.11 -9.84 -19.22
C THR A 351 22.69 -10.33 -17.89
N GLY A 352 23.58 -11.32 -17.92
CA GLY A 352 24.44 -11.72 -16.80
C GLY A 352 25.80 -11.03 -16.84
#